data_AF-A0AAV4ST77-F1
#
_entry.id   AF-A0AAV4ST77-F1
#
_cell.length_a   1.000
_cell.length_b   1.000
_cell.length_c   1.000
_cell.angle_alpha   90.00
_cell.angle_beta   90.00
_cell.angle_gamma   90.00
#
_symmetry.space_group_name_H-M   'P 1'
#
loop_
_entity.id
_entity.type
_entity.pdbx_description
1 polymer ?
#
loop_
_entity_poly.entity_id
_entity_poly.type
_entity_poly.pdbx_seq_one_letter_code
_entity_poly.pdbx_strand_id
1 'polypeptide(L)'
;MHKTGMGGGCNVHTASRNHVVECTDDNTAMYSTDDNTAMYSTDDNTAMYSTADNTDMYSTADNTDMYSTADNTDMYSTDDNTAMYSTSNNTDMKD
;
A
#
# COMPACT_ATOMS: atom_id res chain seq x y z
N MET A 1 5.48 9.59 -11.03
CA MET A 1 4.30 8.70 -11.04
C MET A 1 4.16 8.13 -12.45
N HIS A 2 4.56 6.86 -12.64
CA HIS A 2 4.20 6.11 -13.85
C HIS A 2 2.87 5.40 -13.53
N LYS A 3 1.78 5.81 -14.18
CA LYS A 3 0.48 5.12 -14.13
C LYS A 3 0.35 4.30 -15.41
N THR A 4 0.28 2.99 -15.32
CA THR A 4 -0.08 2.12 -16.44
C THR A 4 -1.48 1.56 -16.19
N GLY A 5 -2.51 2.26 -16.65
CA GLY A 5 -3.90 1.78 -16.61
C GLY A 5 -4.29 1.21 -17.97
N MET A 6 -4.45 -0.11 -18.06
CA MET A 6 -5.16 -0.78 -19.16
C MET A 6 -6.19 -1.74 -18.55
N GLY A 7 -7.40 -1.24 -18.32
CA GLY A 7 -8.61 -2.01 -18.02
C GLY A 7 -8.87 -2.28 -16.53
N GLY A 8 -9.88 -1.59 -15.96
CA GLY A 8 -10.62 -1.99 -14.74
C GLY A 8 -9.85 -2.09 -13.43
N GLY A 9 -8.59 -1.65 -13.37
CA GLY A 9 -7.80 -1.71 -12.16
C GLY A 9 -6.56 -0.83 -12.22
N CYS A 10 -6.10 -0.44 -11.04
CA CYS A 10 -4.91 0.36 -10.88
C CYS A 10 -3.71 -0.52 -10.55
N ASN A 11 -2.65 -0.41 -11.36
CA ASN A 11 -1.37 -1.04 -11.05
C ASN A 11 -0.29 0.04 -11.02
N VAL A 12 0.31 0.26 -9.85
CA VAL A 12 1.36 1.27 -9.65
C VAL A 12 2.64 0.61 -9.19
N HIS A 13 3.75 1.01 -9.84
CA HIS A 13 5.09 0.63 -9.44
C HIS A 13 5.96 1.88 -9.28
N THR A 14 6.57 2.05 -8.11
CA THR A 14 7.52 3.13 -7.81
C THR A 14 8.87 2.57 -7.35
N ALA A 15 9.93 3.25 -7.76
CA ALA A 15 11.32 2.92 -7.43
C ALA A 15 12.19 4.20 -7.39
N SER A 16 11.71 5.21 -6.67
CA SER A 16 12.38 6.51 -6.45
C SER A 16 12.76 6.67 -4.98
N ARG A 17 13.30 7.82 -4.59
CA ARG A 17 13.75 8.01 -3.19
C ARG A 17 12.58 8.24 -2.22
N ASN A 18 11.51 8.90 -2.65
CA ASN A 18 10.28 9.12 -1.90
C ASN A 18 9.09 9.16 -2.85
N HIS A 19 8.02 8.42 -2.54
CA HIS A 19 6.75 8.56 -3.24
C HIS A 19 5.54 8.52 -2.32
N VAL A 20 4.55 9.32 -2.71
CA VAL A 20 3.15 9.09 -2.36
C VAL A 20 2.50 8.43 -3.56
N VAL A 21 1.83 7.31 -3.34
CA VAL A 21 1.04 6.61 -4.34
C VAL A 21 -0.42 6.66 -3.90
N GLU A 22 -1.27 7.15 -4.79
CA GLU A 22 -2.71 7.19 -4.58
C GLU A 22 -3.38 6.51 -5.78
N CYS A 23 -4.27 5.56 -5.48
CA CYS A 23 -5.13 5.00 -6.49
C CYS A 23 -6.58 4.79 -6.06
N THR A 24 -7.44 4.87 -7.08
CA THR A 24 -8.90 4.84 -6.98
C THR A 24 -9.45 4.14 -8.22
N ASP A 25 -9.67 2.83 -8.16
CA ASP A 25 -10.19 1.93 -9.19
C ASP A 25 -10.82 0.70 -8.52
N ASP A 26 -11.69 -0.07 -9.20
CA ASP A 26 -12.36 -1.24 -8.56
C ASP A 26 -11.38 -2.28 -7.95
N ASN A 27 -10.17 -2.40 -8.52
CA ASN A 27 -9.10 -3.22 -7.95
C ASN A 27 -7.77 -2.48 -8.04
N THR A 28 -7.03 -2.43 -6.93
CA THR A 28 -5.73 -1.76 -6.85
C THR A 28 -4.63 -2.71 -6.41
N ALA A 29 -3.51 -2.67 -7.13
CA ALA A 29 -2.24 -3.26 -6.74
C ALA A 29 -1.13 -2.20 -6.76
N MET A 30 -0.53 -1.94 -5.60
CA MET A 30 0.57 -0.98 -5.46
C MET A 30 1.84 -1.68 -4.99
N TYR A 31 2.95 -1.36 -5.65
CA TYR A 31 4.29 -1.86 -5.32
C TYR A 31 5.26 -0.69 -5.23
N SER A 32 5.96 -0.56 -4.10
CA SER A 32 6.99 0.46 -3.90
C SER A 32 8.27 -0.12 -3.32
N THR A 33 9.41 0.34 -3.84
CA THR A 33 10.75 0.01 -3.34
C THR A 33 11.57 1.28 -3.05
N ASP A 34 10.95 2.27 -2.40
CA ASP A 34 11.50 3.60 -2.17
C ASP A 34 12.02 3.77 -0.73
N ASP A 35 12.90 4.73 -0.43
CA ASP A 35 13.39 4.95 0.94
C ASP A 35 12.22 5.35 1.88
N ASN A 36 11.29 6.21 1.43
CA ASN A 36 10.04 6.47 2.14
C ASN A 36 8.83 6.35 1.20
N THR A 37 7.86 5.56 1.61
CA THR A 37 6.63 5.33 0.84
C THR A 37 5.40 5.64 1.67
N ALA A 38 4.45 6.37 1.07
CA ALA A 38 3.07 6.40 1.54
C ALA A 38 2.14 5.87 0.43
N MET A 39 1.31 4.87 0.73
CA MET A 39 0.33 4.29 -0.21
C MET A 39 -1.10 4.47 0.32
N TYR A 40 -1.99 4.97 -0.53
CA TYR A 40 -3.40 5.20 -0.21
C TYR A 40 -4.30 4.58 -1.28
N SER A 41 -5.28 3.78 -0.84
CA SER A 41 -6.27 3.11 -1.70
C SER A 41 -7.69 3.27 -1.15
N THR A 42 -8.66 3.47 -2.05
CA THR A 42 -10.10 3.55 -1.73
C THR A 42 -10.92 2.75 -2.75
N ASP A 43 -10.91 1.42 -2.65
CA ASP A 43 -11.24 0.49 -3.76
C ASP A 43 -11.96 -0.77 -3.24
N ASP A 44 -12.61 -1.58 -4.08
CA ASP A 44 -13.27 -2.81 -3.60
C ASP A 44 -12.25 -3.87 -3.12
N ASN A 45 -11.16 -4.06 -3.88
CA ASN A 45 -10.05 -4.92 -3.47
C ASN A 45 -8.70 -4.22 -3.59
N THR A 46 -7.92 -4.27 -2.52
CA THR A 46 -6.60 -3.62 -2.44
C THR A 46 -5.50 -4.61 -2.07
N ALA A 47 -4.40 -4.56 -2.81
CA ALA A 47 -3.15 -5.22 -2.47
C ALA A 47 -1.99 -4.21 -2.46
N MET A 48 -1.35 -4.01 -1.30
CA MET A 48 -0.22 -3.09 -1.16
C MET A 48 1.04 -3.81 -0.68
N TYR A 49 2.15 -3.59 -1.40
CA TYR A 49 3.46 -4.16 -1.09
C TYR A 49 4.53 -3.06 -1.05
N SER A 50 5.17 -2.90 0.11
CA SER A 50 6.25 -1.94 0.32
C SER A 50 7.53 -2.61 0.79
N THR A 51 8.66 -2.20 0.22
CA THR A 51 9.99 -2.42 0.80
C THR A 51 10.71 -1.07 0.90
N ALA A 52 10.83 -0.51 2.10
CA ALA A 52 11.31 0.87 2.32
C ALA A 52 12.05 1.02 3.66
N ASP A 53 12.63 2.19 3.96
CA ASP A 53 13.07 2.49 5.33
C ASP A 53 11.85 2.89 6.19
N ASN A 54 10.96 3.73 5.66
CA ASN A 54 9.68 4.07 6.29
C ASN A 54 8.50 3.80 5.34
N THR A 55 7.46 3.15 5.86
CA THR A 55 6.24 2.82 5.11
C THR A 55 5.00 3.24 5.87
N ASP A 56 4.15 4.04 5.22
CA ASP A 56 2.79 4.31 5.63
C ASP A 56 1.83 3.70 4.59
N MET A 57 0.92 2.81 5.01
CA MET A 57 -0.11 2.26 4.13
C MET A 57 -1.50 2.46 4.72
N TYR A 58 -2.41 2.98 3.90
CA TYR A 58 -3.80 3.21 4.27
C TYR A 58 -4.73 2.62 3.20
N SER A 59 -5.66 1.79 3.65
CA SER A 59 -6.71 1.20 2.80
C SER A 59 -8.10 1.49 3.35
N THR A 60 -9.03 1.69 2.41
CA THR A 60 -10.48 1.71 2.63
C THR A 60 -11.09 0.83 1.53
N ALA A 61 -11.42 -0.41 1.85
CA ALA A 61 -11.85 -1.44 0.89
C ALA A 61 -12.79 -2.49 1.50
N ASP A 62 -13.36 -3.35 0.66
CA ASP A 62 -14.06 -4.56 1.14
C ASP A 62 -13.03 -5.65 1.52
N ASN A 63 -11.97 -5.80 0.72
CA ASN A 63 -10.87 -6.74 1.00
C ASN A 63 -9.50 -6.07 0.82
N THR A 64 -8.64 -6.22 1.83
CA THR A 64 -7.27 -5.68 1.81
C THR A 64 -6.21 -6.66 2.25
N ASP A 65 -5.17 -6.75 1.43
CA ASP A 65 -3.90 -7.41 1.73
C ASP A 65 -2.77 -6.37 1.78
N MET A 66 -2.16 -6.17 2.95
CA MET A 66 -1.02 -5.26 3.14
C MET A 66 0.23 -6.01 3.58
N TYR A 67 1.34 -5.79 2.87
CA TYR A 67 2.65 -6.33 3.21
C TYR A 67 3.72 -5.23 3.21
N SER A 68 4.46 -5.10 4.32
CA SER A 68 5.59 -4.18 4.45
C SER A 68 6.84 -4.87 4.98
N THR A 69 7.99 -4.52 4.41
CA THR A 69 9.30 -4.73 5.05
C THR A 69 10.00 -3.38 5.17
N ALA A 70 10.11 -2.86 6.39
CA ALA A 70 10.70 -1.55 6.65
C ALA A 70 11.30 -1.40 8.04
N ASP A 71 12.02 -0.31 8.32
CA ASP A 71 12.46 0.00 9.68
C ASP A 71 11.28 0.50 10.54
N ASN A 72 10.50 1.44 10.00
CA ASN A 72 9.24 1.88 10.58
C ASN A 72 8.07 1.58 9.62
N THR A 73 7.00 1.01 10.17
CA THR A 73 5.78 0.69 9.43
C THR A 73 4.55 1.17 10.20
N ASP A 74 3.73 1.99 9.55
CA ASP A 74 2.37 2.31 9.98
C ASP A 74 1.37 1.77 8.95
N MET A 75 0.47 0.88 9.38
CA MET A 75 -0.58 0.30 8.52
C MET A 75 -1.96 0.52 9.12
N TYR A 76 -2.86 1.04 8.30
CA TYR A 76 -4.23 1.37 8.69
C TYR A 76 -5.20 0.83 7.63
N SER A 77 -6.19 0.06 8.07
CA SER A 77 -7.28 -0.46 7.26
C SER A 77 -8.60 -0.11 7.93
N THR A 78 -9.67 0.03 7.16
CA THR A 78 -11.03 0.20 7.67
C THR A 78 -11.98 -0.71 6.89
N ASP A 79 -11.60 -1.98 6.80
CA ASP A 79 -12.07 -2.87 5.75
C ASP A 79 -12.75 -4.11 6.34
N ASP A 80 -13.64 -4.72 5.57
CA ASP A 80 -14.43 -5.87 6.05
C ASP A 80 -13.56 -7.13 6.22
N ASN A 81 -12.63 -7.37 5.28
CA ASN A 81 -11.65 -8.46 5.36
C ASN A 81 -10.23 -7.93 5.18
N THR A 82 -9.44 -7.98 6.25
CA THR A 82 -8.08 -7.48 6.25
C THR A 82 -7.06 -8.56 6.59
N ALA A 83 -5.96 -8.60 5.82
CA ALA A 83 -4.73 -9.27 6.20
C ALA A 83 -3.56 -8.27 6.17
N MET A 84 -2.91 -8.09 7.32
CA MET A 84 -1.72 -7.24 7.45
C MET A 84 -0.51 -8.05 7.88
N TYR A 85 0.60 -7.82 7.19
CA TYR A 85 1.90 -8.41 7.52
C TYR A 85 2.98 -7.33 7.46
N SER A 86 3.72 -7.15 8.56
CA SER A 86 4.92 -6.31 8.59
C SER A 86 6.09 -7.09 9.11
N THR A 87 7.24 -6.87 8.48
CA THR A 87 8.55 -7.18 9.06
C THR A 87 9.23 -5.83 9.33
N SER A 88 9.08 -5.30 10.55
CA SER A 88 9.72 -4.03 10.91
C SER A 88 10.26 -3.97 12.33
N ASN A 89 11.20 -3.05 12.55
CA ASN A 89 11.77 -2.77 13.88
C ASN A 89 10.79 -2.01 14.77
N ASN A 90 9.96 -1.16 14.15
CA ASN A 90 8.89 -0.41 14.79
C ASN A 90 7.61 -0.54 13.96
N THR A 91 6.51 -0.88 14.59
CA THR A 91 5.25 -1.19 13.90
C THR A 91 4.04 -0.63 14.65
N ASP A 92 3.17 0.07 13.94
CA ASP A 92 1.76 0.29 14.33
C ASP A 92 0.84 -0.31 13.27
N MET A 93 -0.12 -1.12 13.70
CA MET A 93 -1.14 -1.72 12.81
C MET A 93 -2.52 -1.52 13.41
N LYS A 94 -3.44 -1.02 12.59
CA LYS A 94 -4.83 -0.75 12.95
C LYS A 94 -5.75 -1.25 11.86
N ASP A 95 -6.74 -2.02 12.28
CA ASP A 95 -7.86 -2.52 11.48
C ASP A 95 -9.16 -2.05 12.14
#